data_AF-A0A5D2VJT0-F1
#
_entry.id   AF-A0A5D2VJT0-F1
#
_cell.length_a   1.000
_cell.length_b   1.000
_cell.length_c   1.000
_cell.angle_alpha   90.00
_cell.angle_beta   90.00
_cell.angle_gamma   90.00
#
_symmetry.space_group_name_H-M   'P 1'
#
loop_
_entity.id
_entity.type
_entity.pdbx_description
1 polymer ?
#
loop_
_entity_poly.entity_id
_entity_poly.type
_entity_poly.pdbx_seq_one_letter_code
_entity_poly.pdbx_strand_id
1 'polypeptide(L)' 'MGSIKSHAVCLPFPAQGHINPMMQLAKLLHSRGFYITFVNSEFNHRQLIRSRGEEAIKWSA' A
#
# COMPACT_ATOMS: atom_id res chain seq x y z
N MET A 1 3.86 -20.17 -21.50
CA MET A 1 3.50 -20.20 -20.06
C MET A 1 3.86 -18.85 -19.48
N GLY A 2 2.88 -18.08 -18.99
CA GLY A 2 3.14 -16.74 -18.44
C GLY A 2 4.15 -16.82 -17.30
N SER A 3 5.16 -15.94 -17.30
CA SER A 3 6.12 -15.91 -16.20
C SER A 3 5.40 -15.60 -14.89
N ILE A 4 5.72 -16.35 -13.85
CA ILE A 4 5.21 -16.08 -12.50
C ILE A 4 5.79 -14.74 -12.08
N LYS A 5 4.95 -13.71 -11.95
CA LYS A 5 5.37 -12.42 -11.40
C LYS A 5 5.64 -12.61 -9.91
N SER A 6 6.80 -12.16 -9.44
CA SER A 6 7.12 -12.11 -8.02
C SER A 6 6.04 -11.32 -7.27
N HIS A 7 5.49 -11.90 -6.21
CA HIS A 7 4.41 -11.29 -5.42
C HIS A 7 4.96 -10.80 -4.08
N ALA A 8 4.76 -9.51 -3.79
CA ALA A 8 5.06 -8.96 -2.47
C ALA A 8 3.78 -8.55 -1.73
N VAL A 9 3.73 -8.85 -0.44
CA VAL A 9 2.67 -8.43 0.47
C VAL A 9 3.23 -7.35 1.39
N CYS A 10 2.68 -6.14 1.29
CA CYS A 10 3.12 -4.97 2.06
C CYS A 10 2.22 -4.79 3.29
N LEU A 11 2.81 -4.94 4.48
CA LEU A 11 2.15 -4.79 5.78
C LEU A 11 2.73 -3.56 6.50
N PRO A 12 2.12 -2.36 6.35
CA PRO A 12 2.60 -1.15 7.01
C PRO A 12 2.39 -1.23 8.54
N PHE A 13 3.41 -0.81 9.29
CA PHE A 13 3.29 -0.67 10.74
C PHE A 13 2.25 0.42 11.10
N PRO A 14 1.39 0.18 12.11
CA PRO A 14 0.31 1.09 12.47
C PRO A 14 0.78 2.29 13.29
N ALA A 15 1.70 3.08 12.73
CA ALA A 15 2.13 4.36 13.29
C ALA A 15 2.15 5.47 12.24
N GLN A 16 1.95 6.70 12.70
CA GLN A 16 2.01 7.88 11.86
C GLN A 16 3.34 7.93 11.11
N GLY A 17 3.29 8.13 9.79
CA GLY A 17 4.46 8.19 8.94
C GLY A 17 4.95 6.85 8.34
N HIS A 18 4.38 5.70 8.70
CA HIS A 18 4.83 4.40 8.14
C HIS A 18 4.01 3.92 6.93
N ILE A 19 2.74 4.35 6.83
CA ILE A 19 1.84 3.97 5.73
C ILE A 19 2.33 4.57 4.39
N ASN A 20 2.67 5.86 4.36
CA ASN A 20 3.07 6.55 3.14
C ASN A 20 4.40 6.02 2.54
N PRO A 21 5.48 5.83 3.31
CA PRO A 21 6.70 5.23 2.80
C PRO A 21 6.48 3.81 2.29
N MET A 22 5.70 2.99 3.00
CA MET A 22 5.35 1.64 2.54
C MET A 22 4.55 1.69 1.23
N MET A 23 3.65 2.66 1.07
CA MET A 23 2.88 2.87 -0.16
C MET A 23 3.79 3.29 -1.33
N GLN A 24 4.76 4.17 -1.10
CA GLN A 24 5.74 4.56 -2.12
C GLN A 24 6.63 3.38 -2.53
N LEU A 25 7.07 2.57 -1.55
CA LEU A 25 7.81 1.34 -1.81
C LEU A 25 6.99 0.34 -2.62
N ALA A 26 5.71 0.14 -2.29
CA ALA A 26 4.80 -0.71 -3.04
C ALA A 26 4.69 -0.27 -4.51
N LYS A 27 4.53 1.04 -4.78
CA LYS A 27 4.51 1.58 -6.14
C LYS A 27 5.84 1.35 -6.88
N LEU A 28 6.96 1.49 -6.19
CA LEU A 28 8.30 1.27 -6.73
C LEU A 28 8.57 -0.21 -7.08
N LEU A 29 8.04 -1.14 -6.29
CA LEU A 29 8.13 -2.57 -6.58
C LEU A 29 7.20 -2.96 -7.72
N HIS A 30 5.98 -2.42 -7.74
CA HIS A 30 5.03 -2.62 -8.83
C HIS A 30 5.62 -2.17 -10.18
N SER A 31 6.27 -1.00 -10.23
CA SER A 31 6.93 -0.53 -11.46
C SER A 31 8.09 -1.41 -11.92
N ARG A 32 8.64 -2.25 -11.04
CA ARG A 32 9.66 -3.27 -11.34
C ARG A 32 9.08 -4.64 -11.69
N GLY A 33 7.76 -4.75 -11.87
CA GLY A 33 7.10 -5.97 -12.34
C GLY A 33 6.61 -6.90 -11.23
N PHE A 34 6.64 -6.46 -9.96
CA PHE A 34 6.01 -7.22 -8.88
C PHE A 34 4.49 -7.09 -8.93
N TYR A 35 3.81 -8.18 -8.64
CA TYR A 35 2.41 -8.11 -8.20
C TYR A 35 2.42 -7.71 -6.71
N ILE A 36 1.56 -6.76 -6.31
CA ILE A 36 1.57 -6.21 -4.96
C ILE A 36 0.21 -6.37 -4.31
N THR A 37 0.20 -6.88 -3.08
CA THR A 37 -0.94 -6.78 -2.17
C THR A 37 -0.56 -5.85 -1.03
N PHE A 38 -1.24 -4.72 -0.92
CA PHE A 38 -1.05 -3.78 0.18
C PHE A 38 -2.16 -4.00 1.22
N VAL A 39 -1.77 -4.36 2.44
CA VAL A 39 -2.73 -4.65 3.52
C VAL A 39 -3.03 -3.38 4.29
N ASN A 40 -4.30 -2.96 4.26
CA ASN A 40 -4.80 -1.86 5.08
C ASN A 40 -5.58 -2.45 6.26
N SER A 41 -5.01 -2.40 7.47
CA SER A 41 -5.74 -2.78 8.68
C SER A 41 -6.82 -1.74 8.99
N GLU A 42 -7.86 -2.11 9.73
CA GLU A 42 -8.92 -1.18 10.10
C GLU A 42 -8.39 0.03 10.91
N PHE A 43 -7.41 -0.20 11.79
CA PHE A 43 -6.72 0.85 12.52
C PHE A 43 -6.02 1.83 11.56
N ASN A 44 -5.27 1.32 10.58
CA ASN A 44 -4.56 2.13 9.58
C ASN A 44 -5.55 2.90 8.69
N HIS A 45 -6.65 2.26 8.30
CA HIS A 45 -7.72 2.86 7.52
C HIS A 45 -8.33 4.07 8.24
N ARG A 46 -8.69 3.91 9.52
CA ARG A 46 -9.23 5.01 10.36
C ARG A 46 -8.22 6.15 10.52
N GLN A 47 -6.94 5.84 10.75
CA GLN A 47 -5.89 6.87 10.88
C GLN A 47 -5.64 7.60 9.56
N LEU A 48 -5.65 6.89 8.44
CA LEU A 48 -5.44 7.48 7.11
C LEU A 48 -6.57 8.45 6.76
N ILE A 49 -7.84 8.05 6.96
CA ILE A 49 -9.01 8.92 6.76
C ILE A 49 -8.95 10.14 7.67
N ARG A 50 -8.62 9.96 8.96
CA ARG A 50 -8.47 11.09 9.90
C ARG A 50 -7.44 12.11 9.46
N SER A 51 -6.34 11.65 8.85
CA SER A 51 -5.23 12.53 8.47
C SER A 51 -5.41 13.23 7.12
N ARG A 52 -6.11 12.60 6.16
CA ARG A 52 -6.12 13.02 4.75
C ARG A 52 -7.50 12.96 4.07
N GLY A 53 -8.55 12.62 4.80
CA GLY A 53 -9.90 12.43 4.26
C GLY A 53 -10.07 11.12 3.48
N GLU A 54 -11.28 10.89 2.98
CA GLU A 54 -11.64 9.66 2.24
C GLU A 54 -10.89 9.52 0.90
N GLU A 55 -10.38 10.61 0.32
CA GLU A 55 -9.56 10.53 -0.90
C GLU A 55 -8.27 9.73 -0.68
N ALA A 56 -7.79 9.63 0.56
CA ALA A 56 -6.55 8.93 0.88
C ALA A 56 -6.62 7.40 0.70
N ILE A 57 -7.83 6.83 0.68
CA ILE A 57 -8.06 5.40 0.45
C ILE A 57 -8.43 5.10 -1.01
N LYS A 58 -8.68 6.13 -1.83
CA LYS A 58 -8.95 5.96 -3.26
C LYS A 58 -7.64 5.66 -3.97
N TRP A 59 -7.50 4.42 -4.40
CA TRP A 59 -6.44 4.05 -5.34
C TRP A 59 -6.79 4.65 -6.70
N SER A 60 -6.05 5.70 -7.11
CA SER A 60 -6.00 6.10 -8.51
C SER A 60 -5.30 4.97 -9.27
N ALA A 61 -6.11 4.11 -9.89
CA ALA A 61 -5.67 3.20 -10.93
C ALA A 61 -5.18 3.98 -12.15
#